data_AF-A0A3M1C3A2-F1
#
_entry.id   AF-A0A3M1C3A2-F1
#
_cell.length_a   1.000
_cell.length_b   1.000
_cell.length_c   1.000
_cell.angle_alpha   90.00
_cell.angle_beta   90.00
_cell.angle_gamma   90.00
#
_symmetry.space_group_name_H-M   'P 1'
#
loop_
_entity.id
_entity.type
_entity.pdbx_description
1 polymer ?
#
loop_
_entity_poly.entity_id
_entity_poly.type
_entity_poly.pdbx_seq_one_letter_code
_entity_poly.pdbx_strand_id
1 'polypeptide(L)'
;MLTPYEDALELLLENTEPLPTEKIFLWNTLDRVLAEDIKADTDKPPFDNSAMDGYAVRSEDISEVPARLRLVGEAPAGGDADIRVEKGTAVRIFTGAPIPEGA
;
A
#
# COMPACT_ATOMS: atom_id res chain seq x y z
N MET A 1 42.91 -34.37 -22.73
CA MET A 1 42.76 -32.91 -22.54
C MET A 1 41.63 -32.74 -21.53
N LEU A 2 41.80 -31.93 -20.49
CA LEU A 2 40.71 -31.67 -19.52
C LEU A 2 39.66 -30.79 -20.19
N THR A 3 38.38 -31.05 -19.92
CA THR A 3 37.29 -30.17 -20.35
C THR A 3 37.50 -28.79 -19.71
N PRO A 4 37.49 -27.69 -20.48
CA PRO A 4 37.50 -26.34 -19.94
C PRO A 4 36.38 -26.12 -18.92
N TYR A 5 36.59 -25.21 -17.97
CA TYR A 5 35.63 -24.94 -16.91
C TYR A 5 34.24 -24.54 -17.44
N GLU A 6 34.19 -23.63 -18.41
CA GLU A 6 32.92 -23.15 -19.00
C GLU A 6 32.16 -24.28 -19.68
N ASP A 7 32.83 -25.08 -20.52
CA ASP A 7 32.25 -26.24 -21.20
C ASP A 7 31.72 -27.27 -20.17
N ALA A 8 32.42 -27.47 -19.05
CA ALA A 8 31.98 -28.37 -18.00
C ALA A 8 30.78 -27.82 -17.20
N LEU A 9 30.73 -26.51 -16.97
CA LEU A 9 29.62 -25.83 -16.31
C LEU A 9 28.36 -25.85 -17.19
N GLU A 10 28.50 -25.57 -18.48
CA GLU A 10 27.40 -25.62 -19.45
C GLU A 10 26.79 -27.02 -19.50
N LEU A 11 27.62 -28.07 -19.65
CA LEU A 11 27.16 -29.45 -19.60
C LEU A 11 26.40 -29.80 -18.31
N LEU A 12 26.84 -29.28 -17.16
CA LEU A 12 26.16 -29.52 -15.89
C LEU A 12 24.77 -28.85 -15.88
N LEU A 13 24.70 -27.58 -16.29
CA LEU A 13 23.45 -26.82 -16.30
C LEU A 13 22.44 -27.38 -17.31
N GLU A 14 22.89 -27.82 -18.48
CA GLU A 14 22.04 -28.46 -19.49
C GLU A 14 21.43 -29.78 -19.04
N ASN A 15 22.07 -30.48 -18.10
CA ASN A 15 21.66 -31.79 -17.61
C ASN A 15 21.07 -31.75 -16.19
N THR A 16 20.83 -30.57 -15.64
CA THR A 16 20.22 -30.39 -14.31
C THR A 16 18.84 -29.75 -14.45
N GLU A 17 17.83 -30.38 -13.83
CA GLU A 17 16.47 -29.82 -13.81
C GLU A 17 16.21 -29.04 -12.51
N PRO A 18 15.44 -27.94 -12.56
CA PRO A 18 14.95 -27.27 -11.36
C PRO A 18 14.11 -28.22 -10.49
N LEU A 19 14.18 -28.03 -9.18
CA LEU A 19 13.36 -28.79 -8.24
C LEU A 19 11.87 -28.44 -8.39
N PRO A 20 10.95 -29.37 -8.03
CA PRO A 20 9.53 -29.07 -7.98
C PRO A 20 9.20 -27.93 -7.02
N THR A 21 8.11 -27.22 -7.30
CA THR A 21 7.60 -26.14 -6.46
C THR A 21 6.73 -26.66 -5.32
N GLU A 22 6.71 -25.97 -4.19
CA GLU A 22 5.81 -26.26 -3.08
C GLU A 22 5.16 -24.98 -2.53
N LYS A 23 3.97 -25.12 -1.93
CA LYS A 23 3.31 -24.05 -1.18
C LYS A 23 3.58 -24.24 0.29
N ILE A 24 4.22 -23.26 0.89
CA ILE A 24 4.57 -23.23 2.31
C ILE A 24 4.02 -21.97 2.97
N PHE A 25 3.95 -21.98 4.30
CA PHE A 25 3.58 -20.79 5.06
C PHE A 25 4.70 -19.73 5.03
N LEU A 26 4.31 -18.46 5.08
CA LEU A 26 5.23 -17.31 4.98
C LEU A 26 6.36 -17.34 6.02
N TRP A 27 6.09 -17.81 7.24
CA TRP A 27 7.13 -17.91 8.28
C TRP A 27 8.20 -18.98 8.01
N ASN A 28 8.00 -19.84 7.00
CA ASN A 28 8.96 -20.85 6.55
C ASN A 28 9.65 -20.48 5.23
N THR A 29 9.44 -19.27 4.70
CA THR A 29 9.97 -18.88 3.37
C THR A 29 11.36 -18.29 3.39
N LEU A 30 11.94 -18.01 4.56
CA LEU A 30 13.31 -17.49 4.64
C LEU A 30 14.27 -18.48 3.97
N ASP A 31 15.20 -17.96 3.17
CA ASP A 31 16.16 -18.72 2.36
C ASP A 31 15.56 -19.60 1.24
N ARG A 32 14.27 -19.42 0.92
CA ARG A 32 13.64 -20.04 -0.25
C ARG A 32 13.75 -19.15 -1.48
N VAL A 33 13.69 -19.76 -2.66
CA VAL A 33 13.59 -19.06 -3.96
C VAL A 33 12.13 -19.05 -4.40
N LEU A 34 11.63 -17.89 -4.85
CA LEU A 34 10.28 -17.77 -5.40
C LEU A 34 10.15 -18.65 -6.65
N ALA A 35 9.05 -19.40 -6.71
CA ALA A 35 8.72 -20.23 -7.86
C ALA A 35 8.19 -19.40 -9.05
N GLU A 36 7.56 -18.27 -8.76
CA GLU A 36 6.93 -17.37 -9.74
C GLU A 36 6.88 -15.93 -9.18
N ASP A 37 6.61 -14.97 -10.07
CA ASP A 37 6.41 -13.57 -9.69
C ASP A 37 5.19 -13.41 -8.75
N ILE A 38 5.35 -12.61 -7.70
CA ILE A 38 4.27 -12.24 -6.80
C ILE A 38 3.70 -10.88 -7.19
N LYS A 39 2.41 -10.84 -7.50
CA LYS A 39 1.70 -9.59 -7.83
C LYS A 39 0.79 -9.20 -6.66
N ALA A 40 0.70 -7.89 -6.40
CA ALA A 40 -0.24 -7.37 -5.42
C ALA A 40 -1.67 -7.66 -5.89
N ASP A 41 -2.51 -8.11 -4.96
CA ASP A 41 -3.93 -8.37 -5.20
C ASP A 41 -4.80 -7.12 -4.99
N THR A 42 -4.26 -6.12 -4.27
CA THR A 42 -4.96 -4.93 -3.81
C THR A 42 -4.00 -3.75 -3.74
N ASP A 43 -4.55 -2.54 -3.87
CA ASP A 43 -3.80 -1.31 -3.59
C ASP A 43 -3.48 -1.19 -2.09
N LYS A 44 -2.32 -0.58 -1.82
CA LYS A 44 -1.89 -0.23 -0.46
C LYS A 44 -1.40 1.23 -0.46
N PRO A 45 -2.12 2.15 0.19
CA PRO A 45 -3.37 1.95 0.93
C PRO A 45 -4.57 1.63 0.00
N PRO A 46 -5.62 0.95 0.49
CA PRO A 46 -6.80 0.60 -0.32
C PRO A 46 -7.80 1.75 -0.51
N PHE A 47 -7.53 2.91 0.09
CA PHE A 47 -8.34 4.13 0.01
C PHE A 47 -7.44 5.35 0.27
N ASP A 48 -7.90 6.53 -0.14
CA ASP A 48 -7.26 7.79 0.23
C ASP A 48 -7.34 7.98 1.74
N ASN A 49 -6.19 8.14 2.39
CA ASN A 49 -6.09 8.27 3.83
C ASN A 49 -5.31 9.52 4.24
N SER A 50 -5.57 10.00 5.46
CA SER A 50 -4.83 11.14 5.98
C SER A 50 -3.38 10.77 6.29
N ALA A 51 -2.43 11.51 5.74
CA ALA A 51 -1.01 11.34 6.04
C ALA A 51 -0.61 11.94 7.40
N MET A 52 -1.44 12.82 7.98
CA MET A 52 -1.18 13.51 9.25
C MET A 52 -2.47 13.70 10.05
N ASP A 53 -2.33 14.06 11.31
CA ASP A 53 -3.45 14.57 12.09
C ASP A 53 -3.76 16.01 11.66
N GLY A 54 -5.04 16.35 11.53
CA GLY A 54 -5.43 17.68 11.08
C GLY A 54 -6.93 17.84 10.89
N TYR A 55 -7.31 18.57 9.83
CA TYR A 55 -8.69 18.81 9.45
C TYR A 55 -8.88 18.53 7.96
N ALA A 56 -9.78 17.62 7.63
CA ALA A 56 -10.28 17.43 6.28
C ALA A 56 -11.23 18.58 5.94
N VAL A 57 -10.93 19.28 4.85
CA VAL A 57 -11.62 20.49 4.39
C VAL A 57 -11.71 20.44 2.87
N ARG A 58 -12.75 21.07 2.32
CA ARG A 58 -12.81 21.36 0.88
C ARG A 58 -11.75 22.39 0.51
N SER A 59 -10.91 22.07 -0.48
CA SER A 59 -9.85 22.99 -0.92
C SER A 59 -10.38 24.36 -1.36
N GLU A 60 -11.58 24.44 -1.94
CA GLU A 60 -12.17 25.70 -2.37
C GLU A 60 -12.55 26.60 -1.19
N ASP A 61 -12.90 26.03 -0.04
CA ASP A 61 -13.32 26.78 1.14
C ASP A 61 -12.15 27.46 1.88
N ILE A 62 -10.91 27.14 1.47
CA ILE A 62 -9.67 27.75 1.97
C ILE A 62 -8.89 28.49 0.86
N SER A 63 -9.54 28.77 -0.28
CA SER A 63 -8.93 29.51 -1.40
C SER A 63 -8.54 30.94 -1.04
N GLU A 64 -9.27 31.57 -0.13
CA GLU A 64 -8.94 32.86 0.48
C GLU A 64 -8.76 32.68 2.00
N VAL A 65 -7.65 33.19 2.54
CA VAL A 65 -7.31 33.05 3.96
C VAL A 65 -7.24 34.42 4.65
N PRO A 66 -7.70 34.53 5.91
CA PRO A 66 -8.16 33.45 6.79
C PRO A 66 -9.60 32.98 6.50
N ALA A 67 -9.79 31.66 6.43
CA ALA A 67 -11.11 31.03 6.33
C ALA A 67 -11.63 30.61 7.72
N ARG A 68 -12.96 30.59 7.90
CA ARG A 68 -13.62 30.04 9.09
C ARG A 68 -14.57 28.93 8.69
N LEU A 69 -14.29 27.73 9.17
CA LEU A 69 -15.06 26.52 8.87
C LEU A 69 -15.70 25.97 10.14
N ARG A 70 -16.90 25.41 10.02
CA ARG A 70 -17.59 24.74 11.13
C ARG A 70 -17.11 23.29 11.25
N LEU A 71 -16.60 22.93 12.42
CA LEU A 71 -16.28 21.53 12.71
C LEU A 71 -17.57 20.71 12.84
N VAL A 72 -17.71 19.65 12.04
CA VAL A 72 -18.93 18.80 12.01
C VAL A 72 -18.72 17.39 12.55
N GLY A 73 -17.49 17.01 12.87
CA GLY A 73 -17.18 15.75 13.53
C GLY A 73 -15.69 15.40 13.53
N GLU A 74 -15.40 14.15 13.84
CA GLU A 74 -14.04 13.60 13.91
C GLU A 74 -13.98 12.24 13.18
N ALA A 75 -12.89 11.96 12.47
CA ALA A 75 -12.63 10.74 11.71
C ALA A 75 -11.37 10.02 12.24
N PRO A 76 -11.53 8.97 13.07
CA PRO A 76 -10.41 8.20 13.64
C PRO A 76 -9.81 7.20 12.64
N ALA A 77 -8.57 6.78 12.89
CA ALA A 77 -7.91 5.74 12.11
C ALA A 77 -8.67 4.42 12.21
N GLY A 78 -8.90 3.77 11.06
CA GLY A 78 -9.65 2.51 10.98
C GLY A 78 -11.16 2.64 11.21
N GLY A 79 -11.68 3.85 11.42
CA GLY A 79 -13.11 4.14 11.42
C GLY A 79 -13.65 4.37 10.01
N ASP A 80 -14.98 4.35 9.89
CA ASP A 80 -15.68 4.63 8.65
C ASP A 80 -15.73 6.14 8.34
N ALA A 81 -15.77 6.49 7.06
CA ALA A 81 -15.89 7.86 6.56
C ALA A 81 -17.37 8.30 6.44
N ASP A 82 -18.17 8.07 7.48
CA ASP A 82 -19.63 8.31 7.46
C ASP A 82 -20.01 9.80 7.47
N ILE A 83 -19.03 10.70 7.63
CA ILE A 83 -19.25 12.14 7.73
C ILE A 83 -18.79 12.79 6.43
N ARG A 84 -19.68 13.51 5.76
CA ARG A 84 -19.35 14.27 4.55
C ARG A 84 -18.85 15.67 4.89
N VAL A 85 -17.80 16.13 4.21
CA VAL A 85 -17.38 17.53 4.26
C VAL A 85 -18.21 18.35 3.27
N GLU A 86 -19.09 19.17 3.82
CA GLU A 86 -19.92 20.13 3.07
C GLU A 86 -19.25 21.50 2.98
N LYS A 87 -19.75 22.37 2.09
CA LYS A 87 -19.27 23.75 1.96
C LYS A 87 -19.25 24.48 3.31
N GLY A 88 -18.11 25.06 3.66
CA GLY A 88 -17.91 25.83 4.90
C GLY A 88 -17.75 24.97 6.15
N THR A 89 -17.53 23.66 6.00
CA THR A 89 -17.35 22.72 7.12
C THR A 89 -15.98 22.05 7.09
N ALA A 90 -15.61 21.44 8.22
CA ALA A 90 -14.39 20.67 8.38
C ALA A 90 -14.67 19.44 9.25
N VAL A 91 -13.91 18.37 9.04
CA VAL A 91 -13.87 17.19 9.91
C VAL A 91 -12.48 17.07 10.49
N ARG A 92 -12.36 16.91 11.81
CA ARG A 92 -11.05 16.63 12.40
C ARG A 92 -10.65 15.22 12.01
N ILE A 93 -9.46 15.03 11.49
CA ILE A 93 -9.02 13.74 10.95
C ILE A 93 -7.69 13.33 11.56
N PHE A 94 -7.50 12.03 11.76
CA PHE A 94 -6.28 11.44 12.31
C PHE A 94 -5.52 10.64 11.25
N THR A 95 -4.23 10.48 11.47
CA THR A 95 -3.32 9.77 10.56
C THR A 95 -3.82 8.35 10.29
N GLY A 96 -3.93 7.98 9.01
CA GLY A 96 -4.41 6.69 8.57
C GLY A 96 -5.93 6.55 8.45
N ALA A 97 -6.71 7.54 8.91
CA ALA A 97 -8.16 7.57 8.70
C ALA A 97 -8.50 7.76 7.21
N PRO A 98 -9.55 7.12 6.68
CA PRO A 98 -10.04 7.40 5.34
C PRO A 98 -10.44 8.88 5.19
N ILE A 99 -10.12 9.48 4.05
CA ILE A 99 -10.54 10.86 3.75
C ILE A 99 -12.08 10.88 3.62
N PRO A 100 -12.80 11.70 4.40
CA PRO A 100 -14.25 11.77 4.32
C PRO A 100 -14.71 12.34 2.98
N GLU A 101 -15.86 11.87 2.52
CA GLU A 101 -16.37 12.29 1.21
C GLU A 101 -16.51 13.81 1.12
N GLY A 102 -16.06 14.37 0.01
CA GLY A 102 -16.16 15.80 -0.26
C GLY A 102 -15.04 16.66 0.31
N ALA A 103 -14.08 16.12 1.07
CA ALA A 103 -12.84 16.83 1.42
C ALA A 103 -11.90 16.96 0.21
#